data_AF-A0A517TI05-F1
#
_entry.id   AF-A0A517TI05-F1
#
_cell.length_a   1.000
_cell.length_b   1.000
_cell.length_c   1.000
_cell.angle_alpha   90.00
_cell.angle_beta   90.00
_cell.angle_gamma   90.00
#
_symmetry.space_group_name_H-M   'P 1'
#
loop_
_entity.id
_entity.type
_entity.pdbx_description
1 polymer ?
#
loop_
_entity_poly.entity_id
_entity_poly.type
_entity_poly.pdbx_seq_one_letter_code
_entity_poly.pdbx_strand_id
1 'polypeptide(L)'
;MPQDEISAHAVQVAGVLKSTDANATGVATGIDLYSIGGSNATAMREKAFVLAAQELIYQPEFVRAINMSFALGLGGGNTLDGNSLLTQFVDWSAREHDLLYVAAGNQLTTGGQPDGLSIPTDNYNGITVSRSIQRNGIYSEASAGNDFGAGVDAVGTRTSVDILAPGDSVLMPTLNPTQQPQGTISTVASNGTSFAAPHATGAVALLQEYAVDRINTPNLPNWDTDARRHEVMKAVIMNSADKILDTGDGLRLGMGRNVYKKSGTNQTFLNSNAFTNPAQPLDEEIGVGHLDVARALRQFEGGETETVKPPGPFGPFPPTIVPQVGWDYANTSETGASWNVYEFTDPLQRTHSWGLAS
;
A
#
# COMPACT_ATOMS: atom_id res chain seq x y z
N MET A 1 21.52 -18.32 -7.35
CA MET A 1 20.70 -18.85 -8.46
C MET A 1 21.54 -18.83 -9.74
N PRO A 2 21.46 -19.84 -10.61
CA PRO A 2 22.05 -19.79 -11.95
C PRO A 2 21.51 -18.58 -12.72
N GLN A 3 22.33 -17.97 -13.56
CA GLN A 3 22.04 -16.71 -14.26
C GLN A 3 20.86 -16.84 -15.27
N ASP A 4 20.51 -18.08 -15.64
CA ASP A 4 19.48 -18.40 -16.63
C ASP A 4 18.04 -18.46 -16.04
N GLU A 5 17.88 -18.32 -14.72
CA GLU A 5 16.59 -18.41 -14.01
C GLU A 5 16.07 -17.05 -13.47
N ILE A 6 16.81 -15.95 -13.72
CA ILE A 6 16.45 -14.62 -13.20
C ILE A 6 15.59 -13.87 -14.22
N SER A 7 14.31 -13.71 -13.91
CA SER A 7 13.39 -12.89 -14.72
C SER A 7 13.78 -11.40 -14.68
N ALA A 8 13.80 -10.73 -15.83
CA ALA A 8 14.01 -9.29 -15.92
C ALA A 8 12.96 -8.50 -15.11
N HIS A 9 11.72 -8.99 -15.04
CA HIS A 9 10.65 -8.37 -14.24
C HIS A 9 10.97 -8.39 -12.74
N ALA A 10 11.47 -9.50 -12.21
CA ALA A 10 11.86 -9.59 -10.80
C ALA A 10 12.99 -8.61 -10.46
N VAL A 11 13.95 -8.42 -11.37
CA VAL A 11 15.05 -7.46 -11.22
C VAL A 11 14.53 -6.03 -11.24
N GLN A 12 13.59 -5.71 -12.13
CA GLN A 12 12.95 -4.39 -12.21
C GLN A 12 12.19 -4.07 -10.91
N VAL A 13 11.39 -5.01 -10.42
CA VAL A 13 10.65 -4.89 -9.14
C VAL A 13 11.61 -4.67 -7.97
N ALA A 14 12.67 -5.49 -7.85
CA ALA A 14 13.70 -5.31 -6.83
C ALA A 14 14.43 -3.96 -6.99
N GLY A 15 14.58 -3.49 -8.23
CA GLY A 15 15.15 -2.21 -8.59
C GLY A 15 14.38 -1.02 -8.02
N VAL A 16 13.05 -0.99 -8.18
CA VAL A 16 12.18 0.03 -7.54
C VAL A 16 12.38 0.07 -6.03
N LEU A 17 12.55 -1.11 -5.43
CA LEU A 17 12.66 -1.22 -3.99
C LEU A 17 14.02 -0.76 -3.47
N LYS A 18 15.14 -1.24 -4.05
CA LYS A 18 16.47 -1.06 -3.43
C LYS A 18 17.64 -0.75 -4.35
N SER A 19 17.40 -0.36 -5.60
CA SER A 19 18.48 0.00 -6.52
C SER A 19 19.35 1.14 -5.99
N THR A 20 20.66 1.04 -6.15
CA THR A 20 21.63 2.12 -5.85
C THR A 20 22.10 2.86 -7.10
N ASP A 21 21.51 2.57 -8.27
CA ASP A 21 21.78 3.32 -9.50
C ASP A 21 21.33 4.78 -9.34
N ALA A 22 22.22 5.73 -9.62
CA ALA A 22 21.95 7.16 -9.46
C ALA A 22 20.82 7.69 -10.36
N ASN A 23 20.53 7.02 -11.48
CA ASN A 23 19.46 7.39 -12.40
C ASN A 23 18.15 6.64 -12.12
N ALA A 24 18.20 5.57 -11.33
CA ALA A 24 17.06 4.71 -11.02
C ALA A 24 17.18 4.21 -9.58
N THR A 25 17.23 5.14 -8.62
CA THR A 25 17.41 4.83 -7.21
C THR A 25 16.12 4.25 -6.63
N GLY A 26 16.24 3.15 -5.89
CA GLY A 26 15.12 2.52 -5.21
C GLY A 26 14.69 3.30 -3.98
N VAL A 27 13.49 3.00 -3.48
CA VAL A 27 12.90 3.68 -2.32
C VAL A 27 13.69 3.45 -1.03
N ALA A 28 14.15 2.22 -0.79
CA ALA A 28 14.81 1.80 0.43
C ALA A 28 16.11 1.03 0.09
N THR A 29 17.17 1.75 -0.25
CA THR A 29 18.42 1.16 -0.75
C THR A 29 19.20 0.34 0.28
N GLY A 30 18.95 0.56 1.57
CA GLY A 30 19.65 -0.09 2.69
C GLY A 30 19.07 -1.42 3.15
N ILE A 31 17.97 -1.90 2.55
CA ILE A 31 17.28 -3.11 3.04
C ILE A 31 18.03 -4.40 2.72
N ASP A 32 17.84 -5.41 3.55
CA ASP A 32 18.05 -6.80 3.18
C ASP A 32 16.87 -7.30 2.36
N LEU A 33 17.17 -7.97 1.24
CA LEU A 33 16.17 -8.44 0.28
C LEU A 33 16.29 -9.95 0.10
N TYR A 34 15.28 -10.66 0.55
CA TYR A 34 15.05 -12.06 0.24
C TYR A 34 14.11 -12.16 -0.96
N SER A 35 14.43 -13.04 -1.90
CA SER A 35 13.62 -13.23 -3.11
C SER A 35 13.41 -14.72 -3.34
N ILE A 36 12.17 -15.08 -3.65
CA ILE A 36 11.79 -16.43 -4.05
C ILE A 36 10.94 -16.36 -5.31
N GLY A 37 11.20 -17.26 -6.26
CA GLY A 37 10.41 -17.40 -7.48
C GLY A 37 9.41 -18.54 -7.36
N GLY A 38 8.19 -18.35 -7.87
CA GLY A 38 7.21 -19.41 -8.05
C GLY A 38 7.14 -19.86 -9.51
N SER A 39 6.91 -21.16 -9.76
CA SER A 39 6.64 -21.65 -11.11
C SER A 39 5.16 -21.43 -11.49
N ASN A 40 4.88 -21.15 -12.76
CA ASN A 40 3.53 -20.96 -13.29
C ASN A 40 2.73 -22.26 -13.50
N ALA A 41 3.09 -23.36 -12.83
CA ALA A 41 2.39 -24.64 -12.98
C ALA A 41 0.93 -24.53 -12.49
N THR A 42 0.00 -24.72 -13.42
CA THR A 42 -1.43 -24.33 -13.30
C THR A 42 -2.23 -25.05 -12.21
N ALA A 43 -1.87 -26.27 -11.83
CA ALA A 43 -2.68 -27.07 -10.91
C ALA A 43 -2.52 -26.71 -9.41
N MET A 44 -1.48 -25.96 -9.03
CA MET A 44 -1.13 -25.72 -7.62
C MET A 44 -0.70 -24.27 -7.35
N ARG A 45 -1.13 -23.30 -8.18
CA ARG A 45 -0.59 -21.93 -8.17
C ARG A 45 -0.70 -21.27 -6.80
N GLU A 46 -1.89 -21.18 -6.20
CA GLU A 46 -2.05 -20.57 -4.87
C GLU A 46 -1.18 -21.24 -3.80
N LYS A 47 -1.17 -22.58 -3.75
CA LYS A 47 -0.34 -23.35 -2.81
C LYS A 47 1.15 -23.10 -2.98
N ALA A 48 1.62 -22.98 -4.23
CA ALA A 48 3.02 -22.69 -4.51
C ALA A 48 3.41 -21.31 -3.98
N PHE A 49 2.56 -20.29 -4.12
CA PHE A 49 2.80 -18.96 -3.56
C PHE A 49 2.70 -18.93 -2.04
N VAL A 50 1.76 -19.67 -1.45
CA VAL A 50 1.69 -19.83 0.02
C VAL A 50 2.98 -20.44 0.57
N LEU A 51 3.46 -21.54 -0.02
CA LEU A 51 4.72 -22.17 0.39
C LEU A 51 5.90 -21.23 0.18
N ALA A 52 5.97 -20.53 -0.95
CA ALA A 52 7.04 -19.59 -1.22
C ALA A 52 7.06 -18.44 -0.22
N ALA A 53 5.91 -17.89 0.15
CA ALA A 53 5.80 -16.88 1.18
C ALA A 53 6.23 -17.42 2.56
N GLN A 54 5.86 -18.65 2.92
CA GLN A 54 6.31 -19.30 4.16
C GLN A 54 7.84 -19.40 4.24
N GLU A 55 8.50 -19.76 3.13
CA GLU A 55 9.98 -19.78 3.09
C GLU A 55 10.59 -18.39 3.35
N LEU A 56 9.96 -17.31 2.88
CA LEU A 56 10.40 -15.94 3.20
C LEU A 56 10.17 -15.59 4.68
N ILE A 57 9.07 -16.03 5.28
CA ILE A 57 8.74 -15.71 6.67
C ILE A 57 9.79 -16.30 7.64
N TYR A 58 10.31 -17.48 7.34
CA TYR A 58 11.29 -18.18 8.19
C TYR A 58 12.76 -17.84 7.90
N GLN A 59 13.02 -16.73 7.20
CA GLN A 59 14.38 -16.21 7.04
C GLN A 59 14.99 -15.81 8.39
N PRO A 60 16.33 -15.88 8.55
CA PRO A 60 17.00 -15.69 9.84
C PRO A 60 16.82 -14.28 10.41
N GLU A 61 16.53 -13.30 9.58
CA GLU A 61 16.14 -11.95 9.98
C GLU A 61 14.64 -11.78 9.78
N PHE A 62 13.96 -11.16 10.76
CA PHE A 62 12.52 -10.99 10.73
C PHE A 62 12.07 -10.15 9.52
N VAL A 63 11.38 -10.78 8.58
CA VAL A 63 10.79 -10.09 7.43
C VAL A 63 9.66 -9.17 7.90
N ARG A 64 9.71 -7.89 7.51
CA ARG A 64 8.70 -6.88 7.86
C ARG A 64 7.64 -6.66 6.81
N ALA A 65 7.96 -6.94 5.56
CA ALA A 65 7.04 -6.78 4.45
C ALA A 65 7.34 -7.79 3.35
N ILE A 66 6.29 -8.27 2.68
CA ILE A 66 6.39 -9.12 1.50
C ILE A 66 5.72 -8.41 0.32
N ASN A 67 6.50 -8.14 -0.73
CA ASN A 67 6.01 -7.57 -1.97
C ASN A 67 5.55 -8.67 -2.94
N MET A 68 4.28 -8.61 -3.35
CA MET A 68 3.65 -9.49 -4.32
C MET A 68 3.37 -8.71 -5.61
N SER A 69 4.39 -8.55 -6.44
CA SER A 69 4.27 -7.91 -7.76
C SER A 69 3.72 -8.85 -8.85
N PHE A 70 2.84 -9.75 -8.47
CA PHE A 70 2.16 -10.70 -9.35
C PHE A 70 0.68 -10.78 -8.97
N ALA A 71 -0.11 -11.36 -9.87
CA ALA A 71 -1.52 -11.66 -9.67
C ALA A 71 -1.80 -13.11 -10.03
N LEU A 72 -2.73 -13.74 -9.34
CA LEU A 72 -3.34 -14.99 -9.78
C LEU A 72 -4.78 -14.74 -10.19
N GLY A 73 -5.16 -15.23 -11.37
CA GLY A 73 -6.55 -15.21 -11.79
C GLY A 73 -7.39 -16.13 -10.89
N LEU A 74 -8.45 -15.57 -10.31
CA LEU A 74 -9.46 -16.32 -9.59
C LEU A 74 -10.24 -17.22 -10.56
N GLY A 75 -10.45 -18.49 -10.19
CA GLY A 75 -11.13 -19.46 -11.07
C GLY A 75 -12.56 -19.04 -11.43
N GLY A 76 -13.03 -19.42 -12.62
CA GLY A 76 -14.34 -19.02 -13.13
C GLY A 76 -15.51 -19.38 -12.20
N GLY A 77 -16.44 -18.43 -12.01
CA GLY A 77 -17.60 -18.56 -11.14
C GLY A 77 -17.40 -18.10 -9.69
N ASN A 78 -16.16 -17.77 -9.30
CA ASN A 78 -15.86 -17.21 -7.99
C ASN A 78 -15.86 -15.68 -8.02
N THR A 79 -15.92 -15.08 -6.84
CA THR A 79 -15.89 -13.64 -6.61
C THR A 79 -14.80 -13.27 -5.61
N LEU A 80 -14.38 -12.01 -5.63
CA LEU A 80 -13.36 -11.45 -4.72
C LEU A 80 -13.93 -11.22 -3.31
N ASP A 81 -14.29 -12.30 -2.62
CA ASP A 81 -14.96 -12.29 -1.31
C ASP A 81 -14.03 -12.53 -0.12
N GLY A 82 -12.72 -12.66 -0.36
CA GLY A 82 -11.71 -12.96 0.64
C GLY A 82 -11.49 -14.46 0.88
N ASN A 83 -12.23 -15.35 0.19
CA ASN A 83 -12.20 -16.79 0.47
C ASN A 83 -11.20 -17.59 -0.38
N SER A 84 -10.40 -16.97 -1.26
CA SER A 84 -9.33 -17.69 -1.94
C SER A 84 -8.27 -18.20 -0.94
N LEU A 85 -7.56 -19.28 -1.27
CA LEU A 85 -6.52 -19.81 -0.38
C LEU A 85 -5.41 -18.78 -0.17
N LEU A 86 -5.00 -18.10 -1.25
CA LEU A 86 -3.95 -17.09 -1.16
C LEU A 86 -4.40 -15.88 -0.33
N THR A 87 -5.64 -15.42 -0.49
CA THR A 87 -6.18 -14.29 0.29
C THR A 87 -6.28 -14.64 1.77
N GLN A 88 -6.87 -15.79 2.10
CA GLN A 88 -6.94 -16.27 3.49
C GLN A 88 -5.56 -16.44 4.11
N PHE A 89 -4.59 -16.94 3.34
CA PHE A 89 -3.22 -17.06 3.82
C PHE A 89 -2.59 -15.69 4.10
N VAL A 90 -2.73 -14.72 3.20
CA VAL A 90 -2.24 -13.35 3.42
C VAL A 90 -2.82 -12.77 4.70
N ASP A 91 -4.13 -12.88 4.90
CA ASP A 91 -4.80 -12.31 6.07
C ASP A 91 -4.42 -13.02 7.37
N TRP A 92 -4.37 -14.34 7.37
CA TRP A 92 -3.91 -15.14 8.51
C TRP A 92 -2.44 -14.85 8.83
N SER A 93 -1.59 -14.87 7.82
CA SER A 93 -0.13 -14.77 7.97
C SER A 93 0.30 -13.38 8.42
N ALA A 94 -0.33 -12.32 7.91
CA ALA A 94 -0.09 -10.96 8.37
C ALA A 94 -0.33 -10.84 9.89
N ARG A 95 -1.45 -11.39 10.37
CA ARG A 95 -1.82 -11.37 11.79
C ARG A 95 -0.93 -12.27 12.65
N GLU A 96 -0.56 -13.45 12.15
CA GLU A 96 0.23 -14.45 12.89
C GLU A 96 1.70 -14.05 12.99
N HIS A 97 2.26 -13.50 11.92
CA HIS A 97 3.70 -13.24 11.80
C HIS A 97 4.07 -11.75 11.87
N ASP A 98 3.08 -10.88 11.98
CA ASP A 98 3.25 -9.44 12.10
C ASP A 98 4.10 -8.83 10.97
N LEU A 99 3.67 -9.09 9.74
CA LEU A 99 4.32 -8.61 8.53
C LEU A 99 3.28 -8.09 7.54
N LEU A 100 3.65 -7.05 6.81
CA LEU A 100 2.72 -6.41 5.87
C LEU A 100 2.90 -6.96 4.46
N TYR A 101 1.85 -7.60 3.94
CA TYR A 101 1.78 -7.98 2.53
C TYR A 101 1.43 -6.76 1.68
N VAL A 102 2.15 -6.56 0.58
CA VAL A 102 1.89 -5.50 -0.39
C VAL A 102 1.64 -6.13 -1.75
N ALA A 103 0.41 -6.07 -2.24
CA ALA A 103 -0.03 -6.69 -3.48
C ALA A 103 -0.13 -5.65 -4.61
N ALA A 104 0.28 -6.04 -5.81
CA ALA A 104 -0.04 -5.29 -7.02
C ALA A 104 -1.56 -5.35 -7.31
N GLY A 105 -2.16 -4.21 -7.63
CA GLY A 105 -3.57 -4.10 -7.98
C GLY A 105 -3.91 -4.64 -9.38
N ASN A 106 -5.21 -4.73 -9.66
CA ASN A 106 -5.75 -5.19 -10.93
C ASN A 106 -5.33 -4.26 -12.09
N GLN A 107 -4.93 -4.83 -13.21
CA GLN A 107 -4.51 -4.08 -14.40
C GLN A 107 -5.15 -4.62 -15.68
N LEU A 108 -5.19 -3.75 -16.69
CA LEU A 108 -5.52 -4.13 -18.05
C LEU A 108 -4.25 -4.64 -18.75
N THR A 109 -4.42 -5.72 -19.51
CA THR A 109 -3.41 -6.25 -20.43
C THR A 109 -3.11 -5.27 -21.58
N THR A 110 -2.02 -5.54 -22.30
CA THR A 110 -1.70 -4.86 -23.56
C THR A 110 -2.83 -5.07 -24.57
N GLY A 111 -3.64 -4.04 -24.82
CA GLY A 111 -4.87 -4.13 -25.61
C GLY A 111 -6.16 -3.79 -24.85
N GLY A 112 -6.04 -3.45 -23.55
CA GLY A 112 -7.15 -2.96 -22.75
C GLY A 112 -8.11 -4.04 -22.24
N GLN A 113 -7.72 -5.31 -22.30
CA GLN A 113 -8.52 -6.40 -21.73
C GLN A 113 -8.17 -6.59 -20.26
N PRO A 114 -9.14 -6.87 -19.37
CA PRO A 114 -8.89 -7.31 -18.01
C PRO A 114 -7.83 -8.42 -17.93
N ASP A 115 -6.85 -8.31 -17.05
CA ASP A 115 -5.91 -9.41 -16.72
C ASP A 115 -6.61 -10.52 -15.90
N GLY A 116 -7.87 -10.27 -15.50
CA GLY A 116 -8.73 -11.16 -14.73
C GLY A 116 -8.94 -10.68 -13.30
N LEU A 117 -9.81 -11.37 -12.57
CA LEU A 117 -10.00 -11.16 -11.13
C LEU A 117 -8.72 -11.59 -10.41
N SER A 118 -7.94 -10.65 -9.90
CA SER A 118 -6.64 -10.97 -9.31
C SER A 118 -6.76 -11.16 -7.81
N ILE A 119 -6.35 -12.33 -7.31
CA ILE A 119 -6.08 -12.52 -5.89
C ILE A 119 -4.60 -12.22 -5.60
N PRO A 120 -4.26 -11.67 -4.42
CA PRO A 120 -5.14 -11.48 -3.26
C PRO A 120 -5.64 -10.02 -3.14
N THR A 121 -6.14 -9.36 -4.20
CA THR A 121 -6.58 -7.95 -4.12
C THR A 121 -7.81 -7.71 -3.24
N ASP A 122 -8.40 -8.76 -2.70
CA ASP A 122 -9.55 -8.77 -1.79
C ASP A 122 -9.20 -9.09 -0.33
N ASN A 123 -7.91 -9.03 0.00
CA ASN A 123 -7.37 -9.17 1.35
C ASN A 123 -7.81 -8.03 2.28
N TYR A 124 -7.75 -8.28 3.60
CA TYR A 124 -8.03 -7.29 4.64
C TYR A 124 -6.75 -6.70 5.25
N ASN A 125 -5.74 -7.55 5.50
CA ASN A 125 -4.59 -7.19 6.34
C ASN A 125 -3.34 -6.77 5.55
N GLY A 126 -3.35 -6.88 4.22
CA GLY A 126 -2.32 -6.36 3.32
C GLY A 126 -2.66 -4.97 2.76
N ILE A 127 -1.83 -4.46 1.85
CA ILE A 127 -2.11 -3.26 1.04
C ILE A 127 -2.13 -3.66 -0.43
N THR A 128 -3.20 -3.31 -1.14
CA THR A 128 -3.27 -3.43 -2.60
C THR A 128 -3.03 -2.09 -3.28
N VAL A 129 -2.03 -2.07 -4.17
CA VAL A 129 -1.49 -0.85 -4.76
C VAL A 129 -1.82 -0.75 -6.24
N SER A 130 -2.60 0.27 -6.59
CA SER A 130 -2.86 0.66 -7.98
C SER A 130 -1.77 1.60 -8.51
N ARG A 131 -1.59 1.64 -9.83
CA ARG A 131 -0.54 2.47 -10.45
C ARG A 131 -1.04 3.85 -10.83
N SER A 132 -0.21 4.87 -10.61
CA SER A 132 -0.44 6.22 -11.07
C SER A 132 0.41 6.58 -12.30
N ILE A 133 -0.09 7.55 -13.07
CA ILE A 133 0.63 8.28 -14.12
C ILE A 133 1.04 9.66 -13.62
N GLN A 134 2.02 10.25 -14.32
CA GLN A 134 2.36 11.64 -14.14
C GLN A 134 1.34 12.56 -14.82
N ARG A 135 0.86 13.55 -14.06
CA ARG A 135 0.14 14.71 -14.57
C ARG A 135 0.97 15.94 -14.22
N ASN A 136 1.35 16.72 -15.24
CA ASN A 136 2.26 17.87 -15.09
C ASN A 136 3.59 17.51 -14.40
N GLY A 137 4.16 16.35 -14.73
CA GLY A 137 5.44 15.89 -14.18
C GLY A 137 5.39 15.29 -12.77
N ILE A 138 4.20 15.17 -12.16
CA ILE A 138 4.01 14.62 -10.82
C ILE A 138 3.06 13.42 -10.89
N TYR A 139 3.47 12.29 -10.32
CA TYR A 139 2.60 11.13 -10.12
C TYR A 139 1.43 11.50 -9.21
N SER A 140 0.24 11.63 -9.82
CA SER A 140 -0.93 12.22 -9.17
C SER A 140 -2.27 11.77 -9.76
N GLU A 141 -2.28 10.95 -10.82
CA GLU A 141 -3.52 10.54 -11.49
C GLU A 141 -3.55 9.01 -11.64
N ALA A 142 -4.68 8.37 -11.36
CA ALA A 142 -4.83 6.93 -11.56
C ALA A 142 -4.66 6.57 -13.04
N SER A 143 -3.80 5.59 -13.34
CA SER A 143 -3.56 5.14 -14.71
C SER A 143 -4.82 4.53 -15.32
N ALA A 144 -5.09 4.84 -16.59
CA ALA A 144 -6.17 4.20 -17.34
C ALA A 144 -5.93 2.70 -17.62
N GLY A 145 -4.71 2.21 -17.37
CA GLY A 145 -4.39 0.79 -17.47
C GLY A 145 -4.51 0.02 -16.16
N ASN A 146 -5.00 0.63 -15.07
CA ASN A 146 -5.61 -0.14 -14.00
C ASN A 146 -6.96 -0.69 -14.48
N ASP A 147 -7.36 -1.84 -13.95
CA ASP A 147 -8.69 -2.39 -14.19
C ASP A 147 -9.64 -2.02 -13.04
N PHE A 148 -10.64 -1.19 -13.36
CA PHE A 148 -11.72 -0.77 -12.48
C PHE A 148 -13.08 -1.26 -13.01
N GLY A 149 -13.08 -2.30 -13.83
CA GLY A 149 -14.28 -2.85 -14.45
C GLY A 149 -15.26 -3.46 -13.45
N ALA A 150 -16.49 -3.69 -13.89
CA ALA A 150 -17.50 -4.32 -13.05
C ALA A 150 -17.05 -5.72 -12.58
N GLY A 151 -17.12 -5.97 -11.27
CA GLY A 151 -16.82 -7.26 -10.66
C GLY A 151 -15.34 -7.51 -10.36
N VAL A 152 -14.44 -6.57 -10.66
CA VAL A 152 -13.01 -6.65 -10.28
C VAL A 152 -12.72 -6.13 -8.88
N ASP A 153 -13.77 -5.69 -8.19
CA ASP A 153 -13.70 -5.17 -6.83
C ASP A 153 -14.10 -6.23 -5.81
N ALA A 154 -13.63 -6.04 -4.57
CA ALA A 154 -13.98 -6.92 -3.47
C ALA A 154 -15.50 -6.92 -3.21
N VAL A 155 -16.06 -8.09 -2.88
CA VAL A 155 -17.51 -8.21 -2.60
C VAL A 155 -17.89 -7.38 -1.38
N GLY A 156 -18.99 -6.64 -1.51
CA GLY A 156 -19.60 -5.83 -0.44
C GLY A 156 -19.36 -4.34 -0.65
N THR A 157 -19.08 -3.62 0.44
CA THR A 157 -18.74 -2.19 0.43
C THR A 157 -17.23 -1.95 0.42
N ARG A 158 -16.44 -3.01 0.24
CA ARG A 158 -14.98 -2.97 0.22
C ARG A 158 -14.52 -2.60 -1.18
N THR A 159 -13.41 -1.88 -1.27
CA THR A 159 -12.70 -1.70 -2.53
C THR A 159 -11.36 -2.41 -2.45
N SER A 160 -10.91 -2.96 -3.57
CA SER A 160 -9.66 -3.69 -3.76
C SER A 160 -8.46 -2.77 -3.91
N VAL A 161 -8.64 -1.47 -4.09
CA VAL A 161 -7.55 -0.50 -4.12
C VAL A 161 -7.43 0.18 -2.76
N ASP A 162 -6.29 -0.01 -2.10
CA ASP A 162 -5.99 0.71 -0.86
C ASP A 162 -5.33 2.06 -1.15
N ILE A 163 -4.34 2.09 -2.06
CA ILE A 163 -3.52 3.29 -2.31
C ILE A 163 -2.94 3.32 -3.73
N LEU A 164 -2.63 4.52 -4.23
CA LEU A 164 -1.85 4.74 -5.45
C LEU A 164 -0.36 4.89 -5.17
N ALA A 165 0.46 4.37 -6.08
CA ALA A 165 1.90 4.67 -6.14
C ALA A 165 2.38 4.76 -7.60
N PRO A 166 3.58 5.31 -7.85
CA PRO A 166 4.12 5.44 -9.20
C PRO A 166 4.24 4.06 -9.87
N GLY A 167 3.62 3.88 -11.04
CA GLY A 167 3.72 2.59 -11.74
C GLY A 167 3.65 2.67 -13.26
N ASP A 168 3.55 3.86 -13.85
CA ASP A 168 3.71 4.07 -15.29
C ASP A 168 4.98 4.88 -15.58
N SER A 169 5.77 4.45 -16.57
CA SER A 169 7.07 5.06 -16.92
C SER A 169 8.06 5.09 -15.75
N VAL A 170 8.03 4.07 -14.91
CA VAL A 170 8.97 3.93 -13.80
C VAL A 170 10.31 3.46 -14.36
N LEU A 171 11.35 4.25 -14.15
CA LEU A 171 12.72 3.94 -14.58
C LEU A 171 13.38 3.00 -13.57
N MET A 172 13.83 1.83 -14.03
CA MET A 172 14.33 0.76 -13.17
C MET A 172 15.55 0.08 -13.79
N PRO A 173 16.48 -0.46 -12.99
CA PRO A 173 17.46 -1.42 -13.49
C PRO A 173 16.76 -2.62 -14.11
N THR A 174 17.33 -3.15 -15.20
CA THR A 174 16.90 -4.38 -15.83
C THR A 174 18.10 -5.20 -16.24
N LEU A 175 17.96 -6.52 -16.17
CA LEU A 175 18.83 -7.40 -16.93
C LEU A 175 18.43 -7.29 -18.40
N ASN A 176 19.41 -7.05 -19.26
CA ASN A 176 19.20 -7.18 -20.69
C ASN A 176 19.59 -8.60 -21.12
N PRO A 177 18.63 -9.49 -21.43
CA PRO A 177 18.96 -10.85 -21.85
C PRO A 177 19.50 -10.90 -23.29
N THR A 178 19.38 -9.81 -24.07
CA THR A 178 19.76 -9.78 -25.49
C THR A 178 21.06 -9.00 -25.77
N GLN A 179 21.58 -8.24 -24.81
CA GLN A 179 22.87 -7.55 -24.95
C GLN A 179 24.02 -8.42 -24.46
N GLN A 180 25.10 -8.45 -25.25
CA GLN A 180 26.36 -9.10 -24.89
C GLN A 180 27.33 -8.07 -24.25
N PRO A 181 27.95 -8.38 -23.10
CA PRO A 181 27.85 -9.65 -22.39
C PRO A 181 26.51 -9.78 -21.64
N GLN A 182 25.95 -10.99 -21.72
CA GLN A 182 24.67 -11.37 -21.11
C GLN A 182 24.70 -11.09 -19.60
N GLY A 183 23.67 -10.42 -19.09
CA GLY A 183 23.63 -9.97 -17.69
C GLY A 183 24.20 -8.58 -17.43
N THR A 184 24.43 -7.78 -18.48
CA THR A 184 24.66 -6.33 -18.30
C THR A 184 23.40 -5.68 -17.74
N ILE A 185 23.59 -4.90 -16.66
CA ILE A 185 22.54 -4.07 -16.07
C ILE A 185 22.41 -2.81 -16.92
N SER A 186 21.19 -2.53 -17.35
CA SER A 186 20.79 -1.28 -18.01
C SER A 186 19.58 -0.70 -17.29
N THR A 187 19.09 0.47 -17.69
CA THR A 187 17.82 1.01 -17.18
C THR A 187 16.73 0.92 -18.25
N VAL A 188 15.49 0.69 -17.80
CA VAL A 188 14.30 0.66 -18.66
C VAL A 188 13.15 1.36 -17.96
N ALA A 189 12.33 2.09 -18.72
CA ALA A 189 11.06 2.61 -18.25
C ALA A 189 9.93 1.65 -18.61
N SER A 190 9.09 1.28 -17.64
CA SER A 190 7.98 0.34 -17.86
C SER A 190 6.75 0.69 -17.03
N ASN A 191 5.65 0.00 -17.32
CA ASN A 191 4.31 0.23 -16.78
C ASN A 191 3.81 -1.04 -16.08
N GLY A 192 3.20 -0.92 -14.91
CA GLY A 192 2.69 -2.06 -14.16
C GLY A 192 2.33 -1.72 -12.72
N THR A 193 1.24 -2.28 -12.22
CA THR A 193 0.97 -2.30 -10.77
C THR A 193 2.05 -3.07 -10.02
N SER A 194 2.70 -4.02 -10.69
CA SER A 194 3.94 -4.67 -10.24
C SER A 194 5.06 -3.70 -9.88
N PHE A 195 5.13 -2.52 -10.50
CA PHE A 195 6.14 -1.49 -10.21
C PHE A 195 5.63 -0.43 -9.22
N ALA A 196 4.30 -0.33 -9.02
CA ALA A 196 3.71 0.50 -7.99
C ALA A 196 3.85 -0.14 -6.60
N ALA A 197 3.52 -1.42 -6.45
CA ALA A 197 3.63 -2.18 -5.20
C ALA A 197 4.97 -2.00 -4.45
N PRO A 198 6.16 -2.16 -5.08
CA PRO A 198 7.43 -2.02 -4.38
C PRO A 198 7.70 -0.61 -3.83
N HIS A 199 7.02 0.44 -4.30
CA HIS A 199 7.11 1.75 -3.66
C HIS A 199 6.49 1.74 -2.26
N ALA A 200 5.31 1.10 -2.10
CA ALA A 200 4.67 0.96 -0.80
C ALA A 200 5.46 0.00 0.10
N THR A 201 6.02 -1.08 -0.45
CA THR A 201 6.95 -1.95 0.32
C THR A 201 8.17 -1.18 0.82
N GLY A 202 8.76 -0.31 0.00
CA GLY A 202 9.86 0.54 0.40
C GLY A 202 9.48 1.53 1.50
N ALA A 203 8.26 2.09 1.43
CA ALA A 203 7.73 2.93 2.50
C ALA A 203 7.64 2.17 3.84
N VAL A 204 7.15 0.93 3.83
CA VAL A 204 7.12 0.07 5.04
C VAL A 204 8.54 -0.13 5.57
N ALA A 205 9.51 -0.42 4.71
CA ALA A 205 10.89 -0.64 5.15
C ALA A 205 11.50 0.60 5.84
N LEU A 206 11.30 1.80 5.28
CA LEU A 206 11.78 3.05 5.86
C LEU A 206 11.11 3.36 7.21
N LEU A 207 9.79 3.12 7.32
CA LEU A 207 9.07 3.30 8.59
C LEU A 207 9.49 2.28 9.64
N GLN A 208 9.76 1.04 9.24
CA GLN A 208 10.24 -0.01 10.15
C GLN A 208 11.66 0.28 10.66
N GLU A 209 12.55 0.79 9.79
CA GLU A 209 13.87 1.28 10.21
C GLU A 209 13.73 2.39 11.27
N TYR A 210 12.87 3.37 11.00
CA TYR A 210 12.58 4.43 11.95
C TYR A 210 11.99 3.89 13.27
N ALA A 211 11.04 2.96 13.21
CA ALA A 211 10.47 2.32 14.40
C ALA A 211 11.55 1.67 15.27
N VAL A 212 12.48 0.93 14.65
CA VAL A 212 13.58 0.26 15.36
C VAL A 212 14.50 1.28 16.04
N ASP A 213 14.85 2.38 15.37
CA ASP A 213 15.62 3.48 15.98
C ASP A 213 14.92 4.06 17.21
N ARG A 214 13.61 4.34 17.09
CA ARG A 214 12.82 4.92 18.19
C ARG A 214 12.65 3.96 19.36
N ILE A 215 12.34 2.69 19.12
CA ILE A 215 12.19 1.65 20.15
C ILE A 215 13.51 1.46 20.92
N ASN A 216 14.65 1.51 20.22
CA ASN A 216 15.97 1.33 20.85
C ASN A 216 16.48 2.59 21.55
N THR A 217 15.80 3.74 21.39
CA THR A 217 16.18 4.98 22.05
C THR A 217 15.78 4.93 23.53
N PRO A 218 16.74 4.96 24.48
CA PRO A 218 16.41 4.83 25.89
C PRO A 218 15.49 5.94 26.41
N ASN A 219 14.45 5.56 27.15
CA ASN A 219 13.48 6.48 27.77
C ASN A 219 12.68 7.34 26.78
N LEU A 220 12.58 6.94 25.51
CA LEU A 220 11.66 7.60 24.59
C LEU A 220 10.23 7.13 24.91
N PRO A 221 9.33 8.02 25.40
CA PRO A 221 7.95 7.65 25.68
C PRO A 221 7.22 7.32 24.38
N ASN A 222 6.13 6.55 24.47
CA ASN A 222 5.21 6.31 23.35
C ASN A 222 5.80 5.49 22.18
N TRP A 223 6.92 4.80 22.41
CA TRP A 223 7.53 3.92 21.43
C TRP A 223 7.78 2.55 22.04
N ASP A 224 7.01 1.56 21.61
CA ASP A 224 7.19 0.17 21.97
C ASP A 224 7.10 -0.72 20.71
N THR A 225 7.02 -2.04 20.91
CA THR A 225 6.98 -2.99 19.80
C THR A 225 5.75 -2.86 18.93
N ASP A 226 4.68 -2.21 19.39
CA ASP A 226 3.45 -2.02 18.62
C ASP A 226 3.69 -1.10 17.41
N ALA A 227 4.75 -0.27 17.47
CA ALA A 227 5.19 0.55 16.34
C ALA A 227 5.58 -0.31 15.12
N ARG A 228 5.89 -1.60 15.29
CA ARG A 228 6.27 -2.50 14.18
C ARG A 228 5.07 -3.26 13.59
N ARG A 229 3.88 -3.11 14.17
CA ARG A 229 2.70 -3.90 13.79
C ARG A 229 2.29 -3.62 12.36
N HIS A 230 1.93 -4.66 11.62
CA HIS A 230 1.52 -4.51 10.22
C HIS A 230 0.27 -3.62 10.08
N GLU A 231 -0.64 -3.64 11.04
CA GLU A 231 -1.82 -2.78 11.08
C GLU A 231 -1.44 -1.30 11.25
N VAL A 232 -0.46 -1.01 12.13
CA VAL A 232 0.07 0.35 12.33
C VAL A 232 0.73 0.84 11.04
N MET A 233 1.56 0.01 10.39
CA MET A 233 2.17 0.35 9.11
C MET A 233 1.13 0.64 8.03
N LYS A 234 0.10 -0.22 7.92
CA LYS A 234 -1.00 -0.02 6.97
C LYS A 234 -1.73 1.28 7.24
N ALA A 235 -2.16 1.51 8.48
CA ALA A 235 -2.91 2.69 8.87
C ALA A 235 -2.10 3.99 8.66
N VAL A 236 -0.84 4.03 9.08
CA VAL A 236 0.04 5.20 8.91
C VAL A 236 0.23 5.53 7.43
N ILE A 237 0.52 4.53 6.59
CA ILE A 237 0.71 4.74 5.14
C ILE A 237 -0.58 5.25 4.49
N MET A 238 -1.73 4.68 4.85
CA MET A 238 -3.01 5.05 4.24
C MET A 238 -3.52 6.42 4.72
N ASN A 239 -3.45 6.70 6.02
CA ASN A 239 -3.92 7.95 6.60
C ASN A 239 -3.08 9.15 6.15
N SER A 240 -1.78 8.94 5.92
CA SER A 240 -0.86 9.97 5.46
C SER A 240 -0.89 10.25 3.96
N ALA A 241 -1.58 9.42 3.16
CA ALA A 241 -1.63 9.56 1.71
C ALA A 241 -2.15 10.95 1.29
N ASP A 242 -1.51 11.50 0.25
CA ASP A 242 -1.96 12.73 -0.40
C ASP A 242 -3.32 12.52 -1.05
N LYS A 243 -4.21 13.50 -0.91
CA LYS A 243 -5.56 13.49 -1.50
C LYS A 243 -5.83 14.76 -2.28
N ILE A 244 -5.66 15.90 -1.61
CA ILE A 244 -5.89 17.24 -2.17
C ILE A 244 -4.75 18.14 -1.70
N LEU A 245 -4.17 18.91 -2.63
CA LEU A 245 -3.07 19.83 -2.36
C LEU A 245 -3.45 20.84 -1.27
N ASP A 246 -2.63 20.95 -0.24
CA ASP A 246 -2.72 22.00 0.77
C ASP A 246 -2.34 23.36 0.18
N THR A 247 -3.06 24.42 0.57
CA THR A 247 -2.82 25.76 0.04
C THR A 247 -1.78 26.55 0.85
N GLY A 248 -1.19 25.92 1.85
CA GLY A 248 -0.26 26.52 2.81
C GLY A 248 -0.93 26.97 4.11
N ASP A 249 -2.23 26.71 4.28
CA ASP A 249 -3.01 27.02 5.46
C ASP A 249 -3.06 25.87 6.47
N GLY A 250 -2.57 24.68 6.09
CA GLY A 250 -2.52 23.50 6.95
C GLY A 250 -3.87 22.78 7.09
N LEU A 251 -4.95 23.30 6.48
CA LEU A 251 -6.29 22.71 6.55
C LEU A 251 -6.41 21.40 5.77
N ARG A 252 -5.41 21.06 4.94
CA ARG A 252 -5.32 19.77 4.26
C ARG A 252 -4.09 19.01 4.74
N LEU A 253 -3.74 19.24 6.01
CA LEU A 253 -2.70 18.53 6.75
C LEU A 253 -1.33 18.64 6.09
N GLY A 254 -1.09 19.60 5.19
CA GLY A 254 0.15 19.76 4.43
C GLY A 254 0.32 18.80 3.24
N MET A 255 -0.78 18.32 2.63
CA MET A 255 -0.73 17.42 1.47
C MET A 255 -0.06 18.08 0.27
N GLY A 256 0.80 17.34 -0.42
CA GLY A 256 1.71 17.87 -1.44
C GLY A 256 1.14 17.86 -2.87
N ARG A 257 0.02 17.18 -3.13
CA ARG A 257 -0.58 17.10 -4.47
C ARG A 257 -2.10 16.90 -4.45
N ASN A 258 -2.74 17.31 -5.54
CA ASN A 258 -4.10 16.85 -5.87
C ASN A 258 -4.02 15.45 -6.46
N VAL A 259 -4.85 14.54 -5.97
CA VAL A 259 -5.00 13.21 -6.54
C VAL A 259 -6.23 13.17 -7.42
N TYR A 260 -6.01 12.70 -8.64
CA TYR A 260 -7.01 12.58 -9.68
C TYR A 260 -7.43 11.13 -9.84
N LYS A 261 -8.74 10.94 -10.04
CA LYS A 261 -9.37 9.73 -10.51
C LYS A 261 -8.87 9.36 -11.92
N LYS A 262 -9.37 8.28 -12.50
CA LYS A 262 -8.89 7.70 -13.77
C LYS A 262 -8.67 8.77 -14.84
N SER A 263 -7.54 8.61 -15.54
CA SER A 263 -7.13 9.53 -16.59
C SER A 263 -8.24 9.86 -17.58
N GLY A 264 -8.43 11.16 -17.84
CA GLY A 264 -9.44 11.68 -18.77
C GLY A 264 -10.73 12.20 -18.11
N THR A 265 -10.91 12.03 -16.80
CA THR A 265 -12.14 12.46 -16.10
C THR A 265 -12.06 13.85 -15.45
N ASN A 266 -10.85 14.38 -15.19
CA ASN A 266 -10.60 15.57 -14.36
C ASN A 266 -11.21 15.51 -12.94
N GLN A 267 -11.71 14.35 -12.52
CA GLN A 267 -12.25 14.14 -11.19
C GLN A 267 -11.11 13.98 -10.18
N THR A 268 -11.34 14.44 -8.96
CA THR A 268 -10.36 14.42 -7.86
C THR A 268 -10.86 13.56 -6.71
N PHE A 269 -10.08 13.44 -5.64
CA PHE A 269 -10.53 12.83 -4.39
C PHE A 269 -11.86 13.42 -3.87
N LEU A 270 -12.17 14.69 -4.13
CA LEU A 270 -13.45 15.30 -3.71
C LEU A 270 -14.67 14.71 -4.44
N ASN A 271 -14.46 14.00 -5.54
CA ASN A 271 -15.51 13.33 -6.30
C ASN A 271 -15.64 11.84 -5.93
N SER A 272 -14.85 11.35 -4.97
CA SER A 272 -14.79 9.94 -4.61
C SER A 272 -15.92 9.51 -3.68
N ASN A 273 -16.18 8.20 -3.65
CA ASN A 273 -17.05 7.59 -2.65
C ASN A 273 -16.45 7.77 -1.24
N ALA A 274 -15.12 7.66 -1.10
CA ALA A 274 -14.39 7.92 0.14
C ALA A 274 -14.67 9.29 0.76
N PHE A 275 -14.83 10.32 -0.07
CA PHE A 275 -15.13 11.67 0.41
C PHE A 275 -16.61 11.88 0.74
N THR A 276 -17.51 11.24 -0.01
CA THR A 276 -18.95 11.52 0.05
C THR A 276 -19.73 10.55 0.95
N ASN A 277 -19.19 9.36 1.22
CA ASN A 277 -19.83 8.29 1.94
C ASN A 277 -18.92 7.75 3.06
N PRO A 278 -19.14 8.14 4.32
CA PRO A 278 -18.35 7.65 5.46
C PRO A 278 -18.38 6.13 5.66
N ALA A 279 -19.36 5.41 5.09
CA ALA A 279 -19.44 3.95 5.16
C ALA A 279 -18.55 3.23 4.11
N GLN A 280 -17.96 3.99 3.18
CA GLN A 280 -17.03 3.49 2.17
C GLN A 280 -15.73 4.31 2.26
N PRO A 281 -14.77 3.92 3.11
CA PRO A 281 -13.59 4.75 3.39
C PRO A 281 -12.58 4.82 2.24
N LEU A 282 -12.79 4.03 1.18
CA LEU A 282 -11.90 3.87 0.04
C LEU A 282 -12.66 4.15 -1.27
N ASP A 283 -11.95 4.64 -2.28
CA ASP A 283 -12.44 4.78 -3.65
C ASP A 283 -11.89 3.67 -4.54
N GLU A 284 -12.71 3.15 -5.45
CA GLU A 284 -12.32 2.05 -6.35
C GLU A 284 -11.11 2.38 -7.25
N GLU A 285 -10.89 3.66 -7.58
CA GLU A 285 -9.82 4.05 -8.50
C GLU A 285 -8.56 4.54 -7.79
N ILE A 286 -8.73 5.24 -6.67
CA ILE A 286 -7.64 5.95 -5.98
C ILE A 286 -7.40 5.48 -4.54
N GLY A 287 -8.21 4.56 -4.01
CA GLY A 287 -8.17 4.13 -2.62
C GLY A 287 -8.30 5.31 -1.67
N VAL A 288 -7.36 5.45 -0.73
CA VAL A 288 -7.24 6.62 0.15
C VAL A 288 -6.45 7.79 -0.46
N GLY A 289 -5.93 7.66 -1.68
CA GLY A 289 -5.09 8.67 -2.32
C GLY A 289 -3.71 8.13 -2.76
N HIS A 290 -2.72 9.02 -2.83
CA HIS A 290 -1.38 8.71 -3.34
C HIS A 290 -0.36 8.61 -2.21
N LEU A 291 0.48 7.57 -2.26
CA LEU A 291 1.57 7.34 -1.32
C LEU A 291 2.45 8.59 -1.17
N ASP A 292 2.70 8.97 0.09
CA ASP A 292 3.66 10.00 0.50
C ASP A 292 4.41 9.52 1.75
N VAL A 293 5.64 9.06 1.55
CA VAL A 293 6.48 8.50 2.63
C VAL A 293 6.89 9.57 3.64
N ALA A 294 7.09 10.81 3.21
CA ALA A 294 7.49 11.89 4.11
C ALA A 294 6.34 12.27 5.04
N ARG A 295 5.09 12.27 4.54
CA ARG A 295 3.90 12.42 5.38
C ARG A 295 3.70 11.23 6.31
N ALA A 296 3.92 10.00 5.81
CA ALA A 296 3.83 8.79 6.62
C ALA A 296 4.78 8.86 7.81
N LEU A 297 6.03 9.25 7.57
CA LEU A 297 7.02 9.46 8.63
C LEU A 297 6.56 10.52 9.63
N ARG A 298 6.09 11.70 9.15
CA ARG A 298 5.57 12.74 10.04
C ARG A 298 4.39 12.27 10.90
N GLN A 299 3.46 11.50 10.34
CA GLN A 299 2.35 10.91 11.11
C GLN A 299 2.88 9.94 12.18
N PHE A 300 3.84 9.12 11.80
CA PHE A 300 4.40 8.06 12.63
C PHE A 300 5.26 8.60 13.79
N GLU A 301 5.97 9.71 13.56
CA GLU A 301 6.83 10.40 14.52
C GLU A 301 6.14 10.77 15.83
N GLY A 302 4.81 10.93 15.83
CA GLY A 302 4.02 11.21 17.03
C GLY A 302 4.05 10.11 18.10
N GLY A 303 4.40 8.88 17.73
CA GLY A 303 4.38 7.72 18.62
C GLY A 303 2.96 7.24 18.97
N GLU A 304 2.90 6.19 19.78
CA GLU A 304 1.65 5.64 20.31
C GLU A 304 1.01 6.60 21.30
N THR A 305 -0.28 6.88 21.13
CA THR A 305 -0.99 7.85 21.99
C THR A 305 -1.98 7.19 22.94
N GLU A 306 -2.00 5.86 23.00
CA GLU A 306 -2.89 5.12 23.88
C GLU A 306 -2.61 5.43 25.36
N THR A 307 -3.56 6.08 26.04
CA THR A 307 -3.42 6.37 27.48
C THR A 307 -3.80 5.20 28.39
N VAL A 308 -4.49 4.16 27.90
CA VAL A 308 -4.94 3.01 28.72
C VAL A 308 -5.04 1.72 27.89
N LYS A 309 -3.98 0.89 27.84
CA LYS A 309 -4.09 -0.53 27.47
C LYS A 309 -5.01 -1.20 28.51
N PRO A 310 -6.25 -1.61 28.20
CA PRO A 310 -7.08 -2.28 29.20
C PRO A 310 -6.41 -3.60 29.63
N PRO A 311 -6.65 -4.07 30.87
CA PRO A 311 -6.21 -5.38 31.30
C PRO A 311 -7.05 -6.46 30.59
N GLY A 312 -6.71 -6.74 29.33
CA GLY A 312 -7.28 -7.81 28.53
C GLY A 312 -8.01 -7.35 27.24
N PRO A 313 -8.22 -8.27 26.29
CA PRO A 313 -8.65 -7.98 24.92
C PRO A 313 -10.10 -7.45 24.76
N PHE A 314 -10.89 -7.34 25.85
CA PHE A 314 -12.33 -7.03 25.79
C PHE A 314 -12.80 -6.00 26.84
N GLY A 315 -11.91 -5.17 27.38
CA GLY A 315 -12.30 -4.10 28.31
C GLY A 315 -13.06 -2.96 27.60
N PRO A 316 -13.99 -2.26 28.28
CA PRO A 316 -14.64 -1.08 27.71
C PRO A 316 -13.63 0.07 27.55
N PHE A 317 -13.57 0.65 26.35
CA PHE A 317 -12.70 1.78 26.01
C PHE A 317 -13.37 3.11 26.38
N PRO A 318 -12.76 3.98 27.20
CA PRO A 318 -13.09 5.40 27.12
C PRO A 318 -12.58 5.93 25.77
N PRO A 319 -13.36 6.73 25.02
CA PRO A 319 -12.88 7.33 23.79
C PRO A 319 -11.64 8.18 24.10
N THR A 320 -10.51 7.81 23.51
CA THR A 320 -9.24 8.51 23.70
C THR A 320 -9.03 9.46 22.52
N ILE A 321 -8.57 10.68 22.82
CA ILE A 321 -8.22 11.67 21.80
C ILE A 321 -6.82 11.32 21.30
N VAL A 322 -6.74 10.87 20.05
CA VAL A 322 -5.46 10.73 19.36
C VAL A 322 -5.13 12.10 18.76
N PRO A 323 -3.95 12.68 19.04
CA PRO A 323 -3.53 13.91 18.40
C PRO A 323 -3.49 13.75 16.87
N GLN A 324 -3.62 14.86 16.15
CA GLN A 324 -3.54 14.89 14.68
C GLN A 324 -2.28 14.16 14.15
N VAL A 325 -1.17 14.21 14.89
CA VAL A 325 0.06 13.48 14.62
C VAL A 325 0.29 12.46 15.74
N GLY A 326 0.22 11.17 15.38
CA GLY A 326 0.29 10.04 16.31
C GLY A 326 -0.41 8.82 15.73
N TRP A 327 -0.31 7.70 16.43
CA TRP A 327 -1.00 6.46 16.09
C TRP A 327 -1.45 5.73 17.35
N ASP A 328 -2.34 4.77 17.17
CA ASP A 328 -2.95 4.03 18.27
C ASP A 328 -3.21 2.59 17.81
N TYR A 329 -2.65 1.62 18.55
CA TYR A 329 -2.84 0.18 18.29
C TYR A 329 -3.96 -0.44 19.15
N ALA A 330 -4.65 0.35 19.98
CA ALA A 330 -5.77 -0.12 20.79
C ALA A 330 -6.88 -0.77 19.94
N ASN A 331 -7.64 -1.68 20.54
CA ASN A 331 -8.75 -2.32 19.82
C ASN A 331 -9.86 -1.30 19.53
N THR A 332 -10.28 -1.21 18.27
CA THR A 332 -11.58 -0.65 17.92
C THR A 332 -12.64 -1.68 18.27
N SER A 333 -13.46 -1.44 19.31
CA SER A 333 -14.62 -2.30 19.56
C SER A 333 -15.67 -2.11 18.44
N GLU A 334 -16.48 -3.15 18.23
CA GLU A 334 -17.43 -3.34 17.12
C GLU A 334 -18.23 -2.08 16.69
N THR A 335 -18.74 -2.11 15.45
CA THR A 335 -19.68 -1.15 14.88
C THR A 335 -20.67 -0.58 15.90
N GLY A 336 -20.48 0.69 16.27
CA GLY A 336 -21.35 1.41 17.21
C GLY A 336 -20.76 1.66 18.61
N ALA A 337 -19.55 1.18 18.90
CA ALA A 337 -18.82 1.50 20.12
C ALA A 337 -17.65 2.46 19.85
N SER A 338 -17.35 3.28 20.86
CA SER A 338 -16.31 4.32 20.97
C SER A 338 -15.12 4.18 20.01
N TRP A 339 -15.13 4.97 18.94
CA TRP A 339 -13.97 5.20 18.08
C TRP A 339 -12.96 6.08 18.82
N ASN A 340 -11.67 5.77 18.71
CA ASN A 340 -10.65 6.77 18.99
C ASN A 340 -10.76 7.84 17.92
N VAL A 341 -11.01 9.07 18.35
CA VAL A 341 -11.24 10.21 17.45
C VAL A 341 -9.95 10.98 17.34
N TYR A 342 -9.49 11.15 16.11
CA TYR A 342 -8.42 12.08 15.81
C TYR A 342 -9.02 13.49 15.87
N GLU A 343 -8.70 14.24 16.92
CA GLU A 343 -9.15 15.63 17.04
C GLU A 343 -8.22 16.55 16.27
N PHE A 344 -8.81 17.33 15.37
CA PHE A 344 -8.15 18.48 14.76
C PHE A 344 -8.37 19.67 15.70
N THR A 345 -7.29 20.32 16.12
CA THR A 345 -7.33 21.49 17.03
C THR A 345 -8.16 22.65 16.47
N ASP A 346 -8.37 22.68 15.15
CA ASP A 346 -9.36 23.50 14.48
C ASP A 346 -10.31 22.59 13.67
N PRO A 347 -11.64 22.74 13.77
CA PRO A 347 -12.54 22.06 12.85
C PRO A 347 -12.16 22.46 11.42
N LEU A 348 -12.03 21.47 10.52
CA LEU A 348 -11.96 21.74 9.09
C LEU A 348 -13.10 22.69 8.74
N GLN A 349 -12.78 23.95 8.46
CA GLN A 349 -13.81 24.96 8.28
C GLN A 349 -14.70 24.51 7.14
N ARG A 350 -15.98 24.31 7.45
CA ARG A 350 -17.03 24.01 6.48
C ARG A 350 -17.36 25.29 5.72
N THR A 351 -16.40 25.88 5.03
CA THR A 351 -16.58 27.16 4.33
C THR A 351 -16.29 26.98 2.85
N HIS A 352 -17.27 26.42 2.14
CA HIS A 352 -17.67 26.97 0.84
C HIS A 352 -19.17 26.79 0.68
N SER A 353 -19.91 27.87 0.97
CA SER A 353 -21.19 28.13 0.33
C SER A 353 -20.91 28.29 -1.16
N TRP A 354 -21.13 27.23 -1.93
CA TRP A 354 -21.20 27.35 -3.38
C TRP A 354 -22.44 28.17 -3.70
N GLY A 355 -22.22 29.44 -4.03
CA GLY A 355 -23.26 30.31 -4.54
C GLY A 355 -23.83 29.67 -5.80
N LEU A 356 -25.03 29.12 -5.70
CA LEU A 356 -25.89 28.90 -6.86
C LEU A 356 -26.26 30.29 -7.38
N ALA A 357 -25.62 30.70 -8.46
CA ALA A 357 -26.17 31.74 -9.31
C ALA A 357 -27.36 31.14 -10.07
N SER A 358 -28.50 31.78 -9.87
CA SER A 358 -29.81 31.56 -10.52
C SER A 358 -29.75 31.42 -12.03
#